data_AF-A0A5E6N1Q2-F1
#
_entry.id   AF-A0A5E6N1Q2-F1
#
_cell.length_a   1.000
_cell.length_b   1.000
_cell.length_c   1.000
_cell.angle_alpha   90.00
_cell.angle_beta   90.00
_cell.angle_gamma   90.00
#
_symmetry.space_group_name_H-M   'P 1'
#
loop_
_entity.id
_entity.type
_entity.pdbx_description
1 polymer ?
#
loop_
_entity_poly.entity_id
_entity_poly.type
_entity_poly.pdbx_seq_one_letter_code
_entity_poly.pdbx_strand_id
1 'polypeptide(L)'
;MAISLEKAREDIVASTGENVTIRRVTTVHANDGVIGVYKHGERIAVLTLLDGGDEDLAKDIAMHIAASKPECISADELSADILEREKAIFVEQAKESGKPDNIIER
;
A
#
# COMPACT_ATOMS: atom_id res chain seq x y z
N MET A 1 -0.34 35.83 10.68
CA MET A 1 0.63 35.45 9.63
C MET A 1 0.61 33.94 9.54
N ALA A 2 0.47 33.36 8.35
CA ALA A 2 0.61 31.92 8.19
C ALA A 2 2.08 31.54 8.43
N ILE A 3 2.33 30.61 9.35
CA ILE A 3 3.65 30.03 9.52
C ILE A 3 3.96 29.12 8.33
N SER A 4 5.20 29.15 7.84
CA SER A 4 5.63 28.18 6.82
C SER A 4 5.66 26.77 7.40
N LEU A 5 5.44 25.75 6.56
CA LEU A 5 5.52 24.34 6.96
C LEU A 5 6.87 23.98 7.61
N GLU A 6 7.97 24.52 7.09
CA GLU A 6 9.30 24.29 7.65
C GLU A 6 9.42 24.87 9.06
N LYS A 7 8.95 26.10 9.26
CA LYS A 7 8.93 26.72 10.58
C LYS A 7 8.11 25.90 11.60
N ALA A 8 6.94 25.38 11.19
CA ALA A 8 6.13 24.52 12.04
C ALA A 8 6.88 23.22 12.42
N ARG A 9 7.62 22.62 11.48
CA ARG A 9 8.45 21.43 11.74
C ARG A 9 9.59 21.74 12.70
N GLU A 10 10.32 22.83 12.49
CA GLU A 10 11.41 23.28 13.37
C GLU A 10 10.92 23.50 14.81
N ASP A 11 9.75 24.13 14.98
CA ASP A 11 9.16 24.38 16.29
C ASP A 11 8.81 23.06 17.01
N ILE A 12 8.31 22.05 16.28
CA ILE A 12 8.07 20.71 16.84
C ILE A 12 9.38 20.08 17.28
N VAL A 13 10.40 20.05 16.42
CA VAL A 13 11.73 19.48 16.75
C VAL A 13 12.34 20.18 17.98
N ALA A 14 12.24 21.51 18.05
CA ALA A 14 12.74 22.28 19.17
C ALA A 14 11.99 21.94 20.48
N SER A 15 10.69 21.69 20.41
CA SER A 15 9.87 21.35 21.58
C SER A 15 10.01 19.90 22.05
N THR A 16 10.21 18.94 21.13
CA THR A 16 10.28 17.51 21.46
C THR A 16 11.71 16.99 21.62
N GLY A 17 12.69 17.63 20.98
CA GLY A 17 14.06 17.12 20.87
C GLY A 17 14.21 15.92 19.93
N GLU A 18 13.16 15.56 19.18
CA GLU A 18 13.15 14.42 18.26
C GLU A 18 13.34 14.85 16.80
N ASN A 19 13.94 13.99 15.99
CA ASN A 19 14.07 14.25 14.55
C ASN A 19 12.74 14.02 13.82
N VAL A 20 12.00 15.10 13.55
CA VAL A 20 10.74 15.07 12.82
C VAL A 20 10.94 15.50 11.37
N THR A 21 10.51 14.67 10.42
CA THR A 21 10.63 14.92 8.97
C THR A 21 9.34 14.59 8.23
N ILE A 22 9.08 15.29 7.13
CA ILE A 22 8.01 14.94 6.19
C ILE A 22 8.61 13.98 5.17
N ARG A 23 8.41 12.67 5.37
CA ARG A 23 9.08 11.64 4.56
C ARG A 23 8.55 11.54 3.13
N ARG A 24 7.22 11.60 2.96
CA ARG A 24 6.55 11.41 1.66
C ARG A 24 5.21 12.13 1.66
N VAL A 25 4.85 12.69 0.51
CA VAL A 25 3.55 13.29 0.24
C VAL A 25 3.12 12.81 -1.13
N THR A 26 1.87 12.39 -1.25
CA THR A 26 1.23 12.14 -2.54
C THR A 26 -0.14 12.81 -2.52
N THR A 27 -0.57 13.31 -3.67
CA THR A 27 -1.92 13.84 -3.85
C THR A 27 -2.63 12.96 -4.86
N VAL A 28 -3.86 12.58 -4.55
CA VAL A 28 -4.72 11.80 -5.44
C VAL A 28 -5.94 12.62 -5.82
N HIS A 29 -6.42 12.43 -7.04
CA HIS A 29 -7.55 13.16 -7.60
C HIS A 29 -8.49 12.15 -8.23
N ALA A 30 -9.78 12.23 -7.90
CA ALA A 30 -10.83 11.54 -8.63
C ALA A 30 -11.48 12.54 -9.59
N ASN A 31 -11.70 12.13 -10.85
CA ASN A 31 -12.42 12.94 -11.83
C ASN A 31 -13.93 12.70 -11.70
N ASP A 32 -14.37 11.51 -12.09
CA ASP A 32 -15.79 11.11 -12.09
C ASP A 32 -16.11 10.03 -11.03
N GLY A 33 -15.08 9.60 -10.28
CA GLY A 33 -15.18 8.60 -9.21
C GLY A 33 -15.26 9.18 -7.80
N VAL A 34 -15.36 8.30 -6.82
CA VAL A 34 -15.36 8.65 -5.39
C VAL A 34 -14.02 8.29 -4.74
N ILE A 35 -13.61 9.08 -3.74
CA ILE A 35 -12.40 8.78 -2.94
C ILE A 35 -12.83 8.15 -1.62
N GLY A 36 -12.46 6.90 -1.40
CA GLY A 36 -12.57 6.24 -0.10
C GLY A 36 -11.33 6.51 0.75
N VAL A 37 -11.54 6.76 2.04
CA VAL A 37 -10.44 6.98 3.00
C VAL A 37 -10.65 6.06 4.20
N TYR A 38 -9.64 5.22 4.47
CA TYR A 38 -9.61 4.42 5.68
C TYR A 38 -8.31 4.65 6.44
N LYS A 39 -8.44 4.95 7.73
CA LYS A 39 -7.32 5.13 8.67
C LYS A 39 -7.41 4.08 9.76
N HIS A 40 -6.39 3.24 9.87
CA HIS A 40 -6.26 2.23 10.91
C HIS A 40 -5.28 2.72 11.99
N GLY A 41 -5.84 3.41 13.00
CA GLY A 41 -5.04 4.06 14.05
C GLY A 41 -4.13 5.15 13.48
N GLU A 42 -2.87 5.20 13.92
CA GLU A 42 -1.87 6.19 13.49
C GLU A 42 -0.87 5.62 12.48
N ARG A 43 -0.86 4.30 12.30
CA ARG A 43 0.21 3.61 11.54
C ARG A 43 -0.12 3.44 10.06
N ILE A 44 -1.38 3.24 9.71
CA ILE A 44 -1.80 2.92 8.34
C ILE A 44 -2.98 3.80 7.93
N ALA A 45 -2.88 4.36 6.73
CA ALA A 45 -3.99 4.99 6.04
C ALA A 45 -3.96 4.56 4.58
N VAL A 46 -5.14 4.35 4.00
CA VAL A 46 -5.34 3.94 2.61
C VAL A 46 -6.33 4.90 1.96
N LEU A 47 -6.02 5.27 0.72
CA LEU A 47 -6.90 6.02 -0.17
C LEU A 47 -7.28 5.09 -1.33
N THR A 48 -8.56 5.03 -1.66
CA THR A 48 -9.08 4.31 -2.83
C THR A 48 -9.77 5.29 -3.76
N LEU A 49 -9.54 5.14 -5.06
CA LEU A 49 -10.25 5.88 -6.09
C LEU A 49 -11.13 4.86 -6.80
N LEU A 50 -12.44 5.07 -6.73
CA LEU A 50 -13.41 4.11 -7.24
C LEU A 50 -14.30 4.77 -8.29
N ASP A 51 -14.24 4.25 -9.51
CA ASP A 51 -15.18 4.58 -10.57
C ASP A 51 -16.39 3.65 -10.49
N GLY A 52 -17.58 4.21 -10.33
CA GLY A 52 -18.81 3.44 -10.14
C GLY A 52 -18.91 2.84 -8.73
N GLY A 53 -19.96 3.22 -7.99
CA GLY A 53 -20.13 2.85 -6.58
C GLY A 53 -20.36 4.09 -5.72
N ASP A 54 -20.22 3.93 -4.41
CA ASP A 54 -20.39 5.00 -3.43
C ASP A 54 -19.21 5.06 -2.44
N GLU A 55 -19.21 6.10 -1.60
CA GLU A 55 -18.15 6.35 -0.63
C GLU A 55 -18.01 5.22 0.40
N ASP A 56 -19.12 4.57 0.76
CA ASP A 56 -19.12 3.45 1.72
C ASP A 56 -18.40 2.24 1.13
N LEU A 57 -18.73 1.86 -0.11
CA LEU A 57 -18.01 0.79 -0.82
C LEU A 57 -16.53 1.13 -0.99
N ALA A 58 -16.20 2.37 -1.39
CA ALA A 58 -14.81 2.79 -1.56
C ALA A 58 -14.03 2.69 -0.24
N LYS A 59 -14.64 3.06 0.88
CA LYS A 59 -14.06 2.94 2.22
C LYS A 59 -13.89 1.49 2.65
N ASP A 60 -14.86 0.62 2.36
CA ASP A 60 -14.76 -0.82 2.66
C ASP A 60 -13.62 -1.47 1.87
N ILE A 61 -13.45 -1.10 0.60
CA ILE A 61 -12.30 -1.52 -0.21
C ILE A 61 -10.99 -0.98 0.39
N ALA A 62 -10.95 0.27 0.86
CA ALA A 62 -9.76 0.84 1.51
C ALA A 62 -9.42 0.09 2.82
N MET A 63 -10.42 -0.36 3.57
CA MET A 63 -10.24 -1.20 4.75
C MET A 63 -9.70 -2.59 4.37
N HIS A 64 -10.21 -3.20 3.31
CA HIS A 64 -9.69 -4.46 2.79
C HIS A 64 -8.21 -4.32 2.40
N ILE A 65 -7.85 -3.27 1.64
CA ILE A 65 -6.46 -3.01 1.22
C ILE A 65 -5.54 -2.81 2.43
N ALA A 66 -6.00 -2.09 3.47
CA ALA A 66 -5.21 -1.88 4.68
C ALA A 66 -4.87 -3.20 5.41
N ALA A 67 -5.76 -4.19 5.35
CA ALA A 67 -5.57 -5.51 5.95
C ALA A 67 -4.76 -6.46 5.05
N SER A 68 -5.13 -6.56 3.77
CA SER A 68 -4.59 -7.55 2.83
C SER A 68 -3.26 -7.12 2.20
N LYS A 69 -3.01 -5.80 2.09
CA LYS A 69 -1.84 -5.21 1.41
C LYS A 69 -1.60 -5.81 0.01
N PRO A 70 -2.58 -5.76 -0.91
CA PRO A 70 -2.38 -6.24 -2.26
C PRO A 70 -1.28 -5.44 -2.97
N GLU A 71 -0.49 -6.12 -3.80
CA GLU A 71 0.60 -5.51 -4.57
C GLU A 71 0.10 -4.78 -5.84
N CYS A 72 -1.07 -5.17 -6.36
CA CYS A 72 -1.66 -4.64 -7.59
C CYS A 72 -3.20 -4.66 -7.53
N ILE A 73 -3.86 -3.96 -8.47
CA ILE A 73 -5.32 -3.91 -8.55
C ILE A 73 -5.85 -5.16 -9.26
N SER A 74 -5.17 -5.59 -10.32
CA SER A 74 -5.51 -6.78 -11.09
C SER A 74 -4.27 -7.62 -11.39
N ALA A 75 -4.48 -8.92 -11.69
CA ALA A 75 -3.38 -9.87 -11.86
C ALA A 75 -2.45 -9.54 -13.03
N ASP A 76 -2.95 -8.86 -14.07
CA ASP A 76 -2.20 -8.41 -15.23
C ASP A 76 -1.29 -7.20 -14.96
N GLU A 77 -1.52 -6.47 -13.86
CA GLU A 77 -0.63 -5.39 -13.40
C GLU A 77 0.57 -5.91 -12.61
N LEU A 78 0.60 -7.21 -12.29
CA LEU A 78 1.71 -7.80 -11.55
C LEU A 78 2.97 -7.81 -12.42
N SER A 79 4.07 -7.26 -11.90
CA SER A 79 5.32 -7.23 -12.65
C SER A 79 5.86 -8.65 -12.87
N ALA A 80 6.37 -8.90 -14.08
CA ALA A 80 6.99 -10.17 -14.42
C ALA A 80 8.14 -10.51 -13.45
N ASP A 81 8.92 -9.50 -13.02
CA ASP A 81 10.02 -9.70 -12.07
C ASP A 81 9.54 -10.20 -10.71
N ILE A 82 8.44 -9.66 -10.18
CA ILE A 82 7.85 -10.15 -8.93
C ILE A 82 7.34 -11.58 -9.14
N LEU A 83 6.62 -11.82 -10.24
CA LEU A 83 6.05 -13.14 -10.52
C LEU A 83 7.13 -14.22 -10.64
N GLU A 84 8.18 -13.98 -11.41
CA GLU A 84 9.28 -14.94 -11.60
C GLU A 84 10.07 -15.14 -10.31
N ARG A 85 10.28 -14.08 -9.51
CA ARG A 85 10.90 -14.20 -8.19
C ARG A 85 10.08 -15.10 -7.27
N GLU A 86 8.78 -14.87 -7.15
CA GLU A 86 7.91 -15.68 -6.28
C GLU A 86 7.85 -17.14 -6.79
N LYS A 87 7.75 -17.37 -8.11
CA LYS A 87 7.81 -18.72 -8.71
C LYS A 87 9.10 -19.45 -8.33
N ALA A 88 10.25 -18.79 -8.44
CA ALA A 88 11.53 -19.40 -8.09
C ALA A 88 11.57 -19.83 -6.62
N ILE A 89 11.05 -19.00 -5.71
CA ILE A 89 10.93 -19.32 -4.27
C ILE A 89 10.05 -20.55 -4.07
N PHE A 90 8.88 -20.63 -4.72
CA PHE A 90 7.99 -21.79 -4.59
C PHE A 90 8.59 -23.07 -5.16
N VAL A 91 9.31 -23.00 -6.28
CA VAL A 91 10.02 -24.15 -6.86
C VAL A 91 11.09 -24.65 -5.92
N GLU A 92 11.87 -23.77 -5.29
CA GLU A 92 12.90 -24.14 -4.31
C GLU A 92 12.28 -24.81 -3.08
N GLN A 93 11.23 -24.22 -2.49
CA GLN A 93 10.50 -24.82 -1.37
C GLN A 93 9.92 -26.19 -1.70
N ALA A 94 9.41 -26.38 -2.93
CA ALA A 94 8.86 -27.65 -3.35
C ALA A 94 9.94 -28.73 -3.50
N LYS A 95 11.13 -28.37 -4.01
CA LYS A 95 12.30 -29.26 -4.09
C LYS A 95 12.77 -29.65 -2.69
N GLU A 96 12.87 -28.70 -1.77
CA GLU A 96 13.23 -28.95 -0.37
C GLU A 96 12.23 -29.86 0.35
N SER A 97 10.95 -29.83 -0.04
CA SER A 97 9.91 -30.70 0.51
C SER A 97 9.97 -32.17 0.06
N GLY A 98 10.92 -32.52 -0.84
CA GLY A 98 11.12 -33.89 -1.32
C GLY A 98 10.07 -34.39 -2.31
N LYS A 99 9.26 -33.49 -2.89
CA LYS A 99 8.30 -33.85 -3.94
C LYS A 99 9.06 -34.15 -5.25
N PRO A 100 8.64 -35.16 -6.02
CA PRO A 100 9.25 -35.42 -7.32
C PRO A 100 8.97 -34.28 -8.31
N ASP A 101 9.94 -33.97 -9.18
CA ASP A 101 9.94 -32.79 -10.07
C ASP A 101 8.68 -32.67 -10.94
N ASN A 102 8.07 -33.80 -11.31
CA ASN A 102 6.82 -33.85 -12.10
C ASN A 102 5.58 -33.31 -11.37
N ILE A 103 5.68 -33.02 -10.06
CA ILE A 103 4.63 -32.38 -9.26
C ILE A 103 4.94 -30.89 -9.00
N ILE A 104 6.18 -30.45 -9.24
CA ILE A 104 6.66 -29.10 -8.85
C ILE A 104 6.24 -28.01 -9.85
N GLU A 105 6.01 -28.34 -11.13
CA GLU A 105 5.68 -27.38 -12.20
C GLU A 105 4.17 -27.10 -12.40
N ARG A 106 3.31 -27.38 -11.42
CA ARG A 106 1.86 -27.10 -11.53
C ARG A 106 1.38 -25.90 -10.74
#